data_AF-T0RVE6-F1
#
_entry.id   AF-T0RVE6-F1
#
_cell.length_a   1.000
_cell.length_b   1.000
_cell.length_c   1.000
_cell.angle_alpha   90.00
_cell.angle_beta   90.00
_cell.angle_gamma   90.00
#
_symmetry.space_group_name_H-M   'P 1'
#
loop_
_entity.id
_entity.type
_entity.pdbx_description
1 polymer ?
#
loop_
_entity_poly.entity_id
_entity_poly.type
_entity_poly.pdbx_seq_one_letter_code
_entity_poly.pdbx_strand_id
1 'polypeptide(L)' 'MLYECLYDNPDGKFWVRPIKLFQEELVIGSQLVPRFEYVGNTKGKSRL' A
#
# COMPACT_ATOMS: atom_id res chain seq x y z
N MET A 1 10.56 -4.98 -1.06
CA MET A 1 10.20 -3.75 -0.35
C MET A 1 9.66 -4.15 1.01
N LEU A 2 10.19 -3.57 2.10
CA LEU A 2 9.76 -3.77 3.48
C LEU A 2 8.89 -2.58 3.91
N TYR A 3 7.67 -2.83 4.41
CA TYR A 3 6.76 -1.77 4.86
C TYR A 3 6.00 -2.14 6.14
N GLU A 4 5.49 -1.11 6.82
CA GLU A 4 4.63 -1.23 8.00
C GLU A 4 3.17 -0.97 7.61
N CYS A 5 2.25 -1.87 7.98
CA CYS A 5 0.81 -1.62 7.89
C CYS A 5 0.38 -0.63 8.99
N LEU A 6 -0.36 0.40 8.60
CA LEU A 6 -0.84 1.44 9.53
C LEU A 6 -2.21 1.10 10.16
N TYR A 7 -2.62 -0.16 10.09
CA TYR A 7 -3.84 -0.71 10.68
C TYR A 7 -3.50 -1.94 11.54
N ASP A 8 -4.41 -2.34 12.42
CA ASP A 8 -4.20 -3.52 13.25
C ASP A 8 -4.37 -4.80 12.45
N ASN A 9 -3.41 -5.70 12.58
CA ASN A 9 -3.36 -6.97 11.86
C ASN A 9 -2.92 -8.07 12.84
N PRO A 10 -3.70 -9.16 12.99
CA PRO A 10 -3.39 -10.24 13.94
C PRO A 10 -2.08 -10.96 13.62
N ASP A 11 -1.64 -10.95 12.35
CA ASP A 11 -0.42 -11.65 11.91
C ASP A 11 0.83 -10.75 11.97
N GLY A 12 0.68 -9.49 12.38
CA GLY A 12 1.77 -8.53 12.55
C GLY A 12 1.79 -7.38 11.54
N LYS A 13 2.63 -6.37 11.84
CA LYS A 13 2.63 -5.08 11.12
C LYS A 13 3.68 -4.93 10.03
N PHE A 14 4.76 -5.71 10.03
CA PHE A 14 5.86 -5.57 9.05
C PHE A 14 5.78 -6.63 7.95
N TRP A 15 5.77 -6.17 6.70
CA TRP A 15 5.50 -6.99 5.52
C TRP A 15 6.58 -6.81 4.47
N VAL A 16 6.90 -7.89 3.74
CA VAL A 16 7.82 -7.87 2.60
C VAL A 16 7.08 -8.24 1.33
N ARG A 17 7.26 -7.43 0.27
CA ARG A 17 6.73 -7.71 -1.07
C ARG A 17 7.82 -7.56 -2.15
N PRO A 18 7.89 -8.45 -3.16
CA PRO A 18 8.79 -8.28 -4.30
C PRO A 18 8.58 -6.93 -5.00
N ILE A 19 9.66 -6.29 -5.45
CA ILE A 19 9.59 -4.92 -6.01
C ILE A 19 8.68 -4.84 -7.24
N LYS A 20 8.75 -5.83 -8.14
CA LYS A 20 7.91 -5.90 -9.34
C LYS A 20 6.42 -5.91 -9.00
N LEU A 21 6.04 -6.62 -7.94
CA LEU A 21 4.65 -6.69 -7.46
C LEU A 21 4.24 -5.50 -6.62
N PHE A 22 5.20 -4.76 -6.06
CA PHE A 22 4.94 -3.53 -5.32
C PHE A 22 4.64 -2.36 -6.26
N GLN A 23 5.33 -2.30 -7.40
CA GLN A 23 5.18 -1.25 -8.42
C GLN A 23 4.13 -1.56 -9.49
N GLU A 24 3.35 -2.64 -9.30
CA GLU A 24 2.32 -3.06 -10.24
C GLU A 24 1.15 -2.07 -10.31
N GLU A 25 0.51 -1.96 -11.46
CA GLU A 25 -0.74 -1.23 -11.66
C GLU A 25 -1.95 -2.17 -11.67
N LEU A 26 -3.11 -1.67 -11.26
CA LEU A 26 -4.35 -2.42 -11.12
C LEU A 26 -5.49 -1.68 -11.79
N VAL A 27 -6.47 -2.44 -12.28
CA VAL A 27 -7.73 -1.87 -12.76
C VAL A 27 -8.74 -1.87 -11.63
N ILE A 28 -9.19 -0.68 -11.20
CA ILE A 28 -10.29 -0.50 -10.25
C ILE A 28 -11.43 0.20 -11.00
N GLY A 29 -12.53 -0.51 -11.25
CA GLY A 29 -13.59 -0.05 -12.14
C GLY A 29 -13.07 0.09 -13.58
N SER A 30 -13.02 1.31 -14.09
CA SER A 30 -12.49 1.64 -15.42
C SER A 30 -11.15 2.39 -15.38
N GLN A 31 -10.50 2.48 -14.22
CA GLN A 31 -9.27 3.25 -14.02
C GLN A 31 -8.08 2.32 -13.76
N LEU A 32 -6.97 2.58 -14.44
CA LEU A 32 -5.67 1.98 -14.16
C LEU A 32 -4.97 2.82 -13.08
N VAL A 33 -4.64 2.21 -11.95
CA VAL A 33 -4.08 2.89 -10.76
C VAL A 33 -2.87 2.12 -10.22
N PRO A 34 -1.85 2.80 -9.65
CA PRO A 34 -0.76 2.10 -8.99
C PRO A 34 -1.26 1.33 -7.78
N ARG A 35 -0.73 0.12 -7.56
CA ARG A 35 -1.07 -0.70 -6.38
C ARG A 35 -0.72 0.01 -5.08
N PHE A 36 0.37 0.77 -5.06
CA PHE A 36 0.77 1.59 -3.93
C PHE A 36 1.12 3.00 -4.40
N GLU A 37 0.51 3.99 -3.75
CA GLU A 37 0.73 5.41 -4.01
C GLU A 37 1.54 6.03 -2.86
N TYR A 38 2.56 6.83 -3.18
CA TYR A 38 3.32 7.57 -2.18
C TYR A 38 2.57 8.84 -1.77
N VAL A 39 2.28 8.97 -0.47
CA VAL A 39 1.43 10.05 0.07
C VAL A 39 2.19 11.05 0.94
N GLY A 40 3.52 10.98 0.96
CA GLY A 40 4.37 11.77 1.84
C GLY A 40 4.68 11.08 3.17
N ASN A 41 5.25 11.86 4.10
CA ASN A 41 5.79 11.35 5.38
C ASN A 41 4.84 11.51 6.57
N THR A 42 3.54 11.71 6.34
CA THR A 42 2.54 11.86 7.39
C THR A 42 1.65 10.62 7.48
N LYS A 43 1.51 10.08 8.69
CA LYS A 43 0.54 8.99 8.98
C LYS A 43 -0.85 9.64 9.12
N GLY A 44 -1.65 9.66 8.06
CA GLY A 44 -2.99 10.26 8.05
C GLY A 44 -4.10 9.29 8.56
N LYS A 45 -5.12 9.83 9.23
CA LYS A 45 -6.36 9.09 9.62
C LYS A 45 -7.52 9.22 8.62
N SER A 46 -7.33 9.89 7.48
CA SER A 46 -8.43 10.14 6.55
C SER A 46 -8.06 9.72 5.13
N ARG A 47 -8.48 8.51 4.78
CA ARG A 47 -8.85 8.15 3.41
C ARG A 47 -10.21 7.47 3.55
N LEU A 48 -11.18 8.05 2.81
CA LEU A 48 -12.63 7.82 2.73
C LEU A 48 -13.13 6.44 3.18
#